data_AF-A0A520HKY7-F1
#
_entry.id   AF-A0A520HKY7-F1
#
_cell.length_a   1.000
_cell.length_b   1.000
_cell.length_c   1.000
_cell.angle_alpha   90.00
_cell.angle_beta   90.00
_cell.angle_gamma   90.00
#
_symmetry.space_group_name_H-M   'P 1'
#
loop_
_entity.id
_entity.type
_entity.pdbx_description
1 polymer ?
#
loop_
_entity_poly.entity_id
_entity_poly.type
_entity_poly.pdbx_seq_one_letter_code
_entity_poly.pdbx_strand_id
1 'polypeptide(L)'
;MSDIDQNTPADLREETAEAAPEVASNDRVAELENQLAEAKQNVLYAQAEVQNVRRRAEKEAQDARAYAATAFARDVLSVADNLARGLSAIPADLRADDKMKGLVTGLEATGRELESVFQRHGITKIAAEGQMLDPN
;
A
#
# COMPACT_ATOMS: atom_id res chain seq x y z
N MET A 1 -15.28 40.86 62.68
CA MET A 1 -14.02 40.31 63.19
C MET A 1 -14.03 38.82 62.92
N SER A 2 -13.45 38.41 61.78
CA SER A 2 -12.91 37.06 61.49
C SER A 2 -12.84 36.93 59.97
N ASP A 3 -11.76 37.47 59.41
CA ASP A 3 -11.33 37.17 58.05
C ASP A 3 -11.10 35.66 57.94
N ILE A 4 -11.83 35.02 57.04
CA ILE A 4 -11.65 33.61 56.71
C ILE A 4 -10.46 33.55 55.76
N ASP A 5 -9.35 33.07 56.29
CA ASP A 5 -8.10 32.82 55.58
C ASP A 5 -8.35 31.86 54.41
N GLN A 6 -8.35 32.41 53.18
CA GLN A 6 -8.54 31.65 51.94
C GLN A 6 -7.20 31.11 51.44
N ASN A 7 -6.52 30.30 52.26
CA ASN A 7 -5.24 29.72 51.84
C ASN A 7 -5.49 28.64 50.77
N THR A 8 -5.00 28.87 49.55
CA THR A 8 -5.21 27.99 48.41
C THR A 8 -4.35 26.71 48.57
N PRO A 9 -4.71 25.55 47.99
CA PRO A 9 -3.91 24.32 48.12
C PRO A 9 -2.47 24.44 47.58
N ALA A 10 -2.21 25.45 46.74
CA ALA A 10 -0.87 25.81 46.27
C ALA A 10 -0.06 26.53 47.36
N ASP A 11 -0.66 27.50 48.07
CA ASP A 11 0.00 28.28 49.13
C ASP A 11 0.38 27.39 50.33
N LEU A 12 -0.50 26.46 50.72
CA LEU A 12 -0.24 25.48 51.78
C LEU A 12 0.92 24.54 51.43
N ARG A 13 1.15 24.24 50.14
CA ARG A 13 2.25 23.38 49.68
C ARG A 13 3.58 24.12 49.70
N GLU A 14 3.60 25.37 49.25
CA GLU A 14 4.78 26.24 49.30
C GLU A 14 5.26 26.46 50.75
N GLU A 15 4.35 26.76 51.67
CA GLU A 15 4.68 26.99 53.08
C GLU A 15 5.25 25.72 53.77
N THR A 16 4.73 24.52 53.42
CA THR A 16 5.30 23.25 53.89
C THR A 16 6.62 22.86 53.24
N ALA A 17 6.87 23.29 52.00
CA ALA A 17 8.12 23.05 51.28
C ALA A 17 9.28 23.88 51.84
N GLU A 18 8.99 25.10 52.30
CA GLU A 18 9.97 26.00 52.94
C GLU A 18 10.38 25.52 54.34
N ALA A 19 9.47 24.83 55.06
CA ALA A 19 9.72 24.24 56.37
C ALA A 19 10.40 22.85 56.34
N ALA A 20 10.40 22.14 55.20
CA ALA A 20 10.91 20.77 55.08
C ALA A 20 11.53 20.48 53.69
N PRO A 21 12.87 20.61 53.53
CA PRO A 21 13.54 20.47 52.23
C PRO A 21 13.44 19.07 51.59
N GLU A 22 13.18 18.02 52.38
CA GLU A 22 12.92 16.68 51.83
C GLU A 22 11.57 16.59 51.09
N VAL A 23 10.57 17.39 51.46
CA VAL A 23 9.25 17.36 50.81
C VAL A 23 9.35 18.00 49.43
N ALA A 24 10.03 19.15 49.31
CA ALA A 24 10.32 19.81 48.04
C ALA A 24 11.17 18.92 47.09
N SER A 25 12.11 18.14 47.64
CA SER A 25 12.92 17.20 46.86
C SER A 25 12.07 16.04 46.33
N ASN A 26 11.18 15.47 47.14
CA ASN A 26 10.27 14.40 46.72
C ASN A 26 9.27 14.86 45.66
N ASP A 27 8.72 16.07 45.79
CA ASP A 27 7.83 16.66 44.77
C ASP A 27 8.55 16.83 43.43
N ARG A 28 9.81 17.27 43.46
CA ARG A 28 10.62 17.38 42.24
C ARG A 28 10.91 16.01 41.60
N VAL A 29 11.13 14.97 42.40
CA VAL A 29 11.32 13.59 41.90
C VAL A 29 10.04 13.09 41.25
N ALA A 30 8.87 13.28 41.89
CA ALA A 30 7.57 12.88 41.34
C ALA A 30 7.24 13.60 40.02
N GLU A 31 7.52 14.90 39.94
CA GLU A 31 7.40 15.69 38.70
C GLU A 31 8.27 15.11 37.57
N LEU A 32 9.54 14.80 37.86
CA LEU A 32 10.46 14.22 36.88
C LEU A 32 10.05 12.81 36.46
N GLU A 33 9.52 11.99 37.37
CA GLU A 33 8.98 10.66 37.06
C GLU A 33 7.75 10.75 36.13
N ASN A 34 6.86 11.71 36.37
CA ASN A 34 5.71 11.98 35.50
C ASN A 34 6.15 12.43 34.11
N GLN A 35 7.08 13.38 34.01
CA GLN A 35 7.64 13.83 32.73
C GLN A 35 8.34 12.69 31.99
N LEU A 36 9.05 11.81 32.71
CA LEU A 36 9.68 10.62 32.13
C LEU A 36 8.63 9.63 31.60
N ALA A 37 7.54 9.42 32.35
CA ALA A 37 6.46 8.54 31.94
C ALA A 37 5.75 9.06 30.68
N GLU A 38 5.45 10.36 30.63
CA GLU A 38 4.87 11.03 29.47
C GLU A 38 5.81 10.95 28.26
N ALA A 39 7.10 11.24 28.44
CA ALA A 39 8.10 11.12 27.38
C ALA A 39 8.20 9.69 26.83
N LYS A 40 8.20 8.68 27.69
CA LYS A 40 8.20 7.26 27.29
C LYS A 40 6.95 6.92 26.48
N GLN A 41 5.78 7.38 26.92
CA GLN A 41 4.52 7.16 26.21
C GLN A 41 4.54 7.81 24.82
N ASN A 42 5.04 9.04 24.72
CA ASN A 42 5.17 9.76 23.46
C ASN A 42 6.15 9.06 22.50
N VAL A 43 7.27 8.53 23.02
CA VAL A 43 8.22 7.74 22.23
C VAL A 43 7.58 6.45 21.71
N LEU A 44 6.82 5.73 22.54
CA LEU A 44 6.13 4.51 22.09
C LEU A 44 5.09 4.81 21.01
N TYR A 45 4.34 5.90 21.17
CA TYR A 45 3.38 6.35 20.17
C TYR A 45 4.07 6.70 18.84
N ALA A 46 5.15 7.49 18.89
CA ALA A 46 5.93 7.85 17.70
C ALA A 46 6.52 6.62 17.00
N GLN A 47 7.01 5.63 17.76
CA GLN A 47 7.51 4.38 17.20
C GLN A 47 6.39 3.60 16.49
N ALA A 48 5.19 3.53 17.07
CA ALA A 48 4.05 2.88 16.45
C ALA A 48 3.61 3.59 15.16
N GLU A 49 3.61 4.91 15.15
CA GLU A 49 3.30 5.71 13.96
C GLU A 49 4.29 5.44 12.82
N VAL A 50 5.60 5.44 13.12
CA VAL A 50 6.65 5.09 12.15
C VAL A 50 6.47 3.68 11.60
N GLN A 51 6.15 2.69 12.45
CA GLN A 51 5.89 1.32 11.99
C GLN A 51 4.67 1.25 11.06
N ASN A 52 3.60 1.99 11.38
CA ASN A 52 2.40 2.04 10.54
C ASN A 52 2.67 2.67 9.18
N VAL A 53 3.40 3.80 9.15
CA VAL A 53 3.81 4.47 7.91
C VAL A 53 4.70 3.56 7.08
N ARG A 54 5.67 2.88 7.70
CA ARG A 54 6.55 1.93 7.01
C ARG A 54 5.76 0.80 6.37
N ARG A 55 4.87 0.16 7.12
CA ARG A 55 4.03 -0.94 6.60
C ARG A 55 3.16 -0.46 5.43
N ARG A 56 2.61 0.76 5.52
CA ARG A 56 1.83 1.36 4.44
C ARG A 56 2.68 1.61 3.20
N ALA A 57 3.86 2.21 3.35
CA ALA A 57 4.77 2.47 2.24
C ALA A 57 5.25 1.17 1.58
N GLU A 58 5.51 0.12 2.36
CA GLU A 58 5.85 -1.21 1.82
C GLU A 58 4.72 -1.78 0.97
N LYS A 59 3.46 -1.67 1.43
CA LYS A 59 2.28 -2.08 0.65
C LYS A 59 2.13 -1.25 -0.63
N GLU A 60 2.19 0.07 -0.53
CA GLU A 60 2.07 0.96 -1.70
C GLU A 60 3.18 0.68 -2.74
N ALA A 61 4.40 0.40 -2.28
CA ALA A 61 5.50 0.01 -3.17
C ALA A 61 5.29 -1.38 -3.81
N GLN A 62 4.66 -2.32 -3.12
CA GLN A 62 4.28 -3.61 -3.70
C GLN A 62 3.19 -3.44 -4.75
N ASP A 63 2.13 -2.70 -4.43
CA ASP A 63 1.01 -2.41 -5.33
C ASP A 63 1.50 -1.68 -6.58
N ALA A 64 2.34 -0.64 -6.40
CA ALA A 64 2.93 0.09 -7.53
C ALA A 64 3.74 -0.82 -8.46
N ARG A 65 4.51 -1.78 -7.91
CA ARG A 65 5.24 -2.76 -8.74
C ARG A 65 4.30 -3.75 -9.44
N ALA A 66 3.27 -4.23 -8.75
CA ALA A 66 2.29 -5.15 -9.30
C ALA A 66 1.51 -4.51 -10.47
N TYR A 67 1.16 -3.23 -10.36
CA TYR A 67 0.33 -2.52 -11.34
C TYR A 67 1.11 -1.59 -12.30
N ALA A 68 2.44 -1.52 -12.19
CA ALA A 68 3.27 -0.66 -13.04
C ALA A 68 3.06 -0.90 -14.54
N ALA A 69 2.89 -2.16 -14.94
CA ALA A 69 2.73 -2.55 -16.34
C ALA A 69 1.27 -2.53 -16.82
N THR A 70 0.29 -2.25 -15.96
CA THR A 70 -1.14 -2.40 -16.31
C THR A 70 -1.58 -1.47 -17.43
N ALA A 71 -1.14 -0.21 -17.43
CA ALA A 71 -1.49 0.74 -18.50
C ALA A 71 -0.91 0.29 -19.85
N PHE A 72 0.38 -0.06 -19.87
CA PHE A 72 1.04 -0.59 -21.07
C PHE A 72 0.37 -1.87 -21.58
N ALA A 73 0.06 -2.82 -20.68
CA ALA A 73 -0.62 -4.04 -21.05
C ALA A 73 -2.01 -3.81 -21.67
N ARG A 74 -2.77 -2.84 -21.16
CA ARG A 74 -4.06 -2.43 -21.74
C ARG A 74 -3.89 -1.91 -23.17
N ASP A 75 -2.88 -1.09 -23.42
CA ASP A 75 -2.62 -0.56 -24.77
C ASP A 75 -2.22 -1.69 -25.74
N VAL A 76 -1.38 -2.63 -25.28
CA VAL A 76 -0.95 -3.79 -26.09
C VAL A 76 -2.09 -4.77 -26.36
N LEU A 77 -3.13 -4.82 -25.53
CA LEU A 77 -4.29 -5.69 -25.76
C LEU A 77 -4.95 -5.42 -27.12
N SER A 78 -5.06 -4.15 -27.52
CA SER A 78 -5.59 -3.78 -28.84
C SER A 78 -4.76 -4.35 -30.01
N VAL A 79 -3.44 -4.44 -29.83
CA VAL A 79 -2.52 -5.04 -30.81
C VAL A 79 -2.71 -6.55 -30.85
N ALA A 80 -2.84 -7.20 -29.70
CA ALA A 80 -3.12 -8.63 -29.60
C ALA A 80 -4.43 -9.00 -30.30
N ASP A 81 -5.49 -8.24 -30.06
CA ASP A 81 -6.80 -8.44 -30.67
C ASP A 81 -6.75 -8.26 -32.19
N ASN A 82 -6.04 -7.24 -32.67
CA ASN A 82 -5.87 -7.01 -34.10
C ASN A 82 -5.05 -8.10 -34.78
N LEU A 83 -4.00 -8.61 -34.12
CA LEU A 83 -3.23 -9.76 -34.61
C LEU A 83 -4.12 -11.01 -34.70
N ALA A 84 -4.90 -11.30 -33.66
CA ALA A 84 -5.82 -12.43 -33.64
C ALA A 84 -6.90 -12.31 -34.74
N ARG A 85 -7.45 -11.10 -34.94
CA ARG A 85 -8.40 -10.80 -36.01
C ARG A 85 -7.79 -10.99 -37.39
N GLY A 86 -6.58 -10.48 -37.60
CA GLY A 86 -5.83 -10.61 -38.84
C GLY A 86 -5.56 -12.07 -39.18
N LEU A 87 -5.08 -12.85 -38.21
CA LEU A 87 -4.87 -14.29 -38.35
C LEU A 87 -6.16 -15.04 -38.69
N SER A 88 -7.27 -14.70 -38.03
CA SER A 88 -8.58 -15.34 -38.25
C SER A 88 -9.17 -15.01 -39.62
N ALA A 89 -8.82 -13.85 -40.19
CA ALA A 89 -9.27 -13.41 -41.51
C ALA A 89 -8.51 -14.06 -42.68
N ILE A 90 -7.43 -14.80 -42.42
CA ILE A 90 -6.64 -15.47 -43.48
C ILE A 90 -7.47 -16.63 -44.06
N PRO A 91 -7.80 -16.58 -45.37
CA PRO A 91 -8.50 -17.65 -46.08
C PRO A 91 -7.76 -19.00 -46.02
N ALA A 92 -8.50 -20.11 -46.07
CA ALA A 92 -7.95 -21.45 -45.94
C ALA A 92 -7.00 -21.84 -47.09
N ASP A 93 -7.27 -21.36 -48.30
CA ASP A 93 -6.42 -21.53 -49.49
C ASP A 93 -5.08 -20.80 -49.33
N LEU A 94 -5.08 -19.58 -48.78
CA LEU A 94 -3.83 -18.85 -48.48
C LEU A 94 -3.05 -19.46 -47.31
N ARG A 95 -3.72 -20.12 -46.36
CA ARG A 95 -3.05 -20.90 -45.31
C ARG A 95 -2.37 -22.16 -45.87
N ALA A 96 -2.94 -22.75 -46.92
CA ALA A 96 -2.42 -23.95 -47.57
C ALA A 96 -1.32 -23.67 -48.61
N ASP A 97 -1.14 -22.40 -49.03
CA ASP A 97 -0.06 -22.01 -49.93
C ASP A 97 1.32 -22.15 -49.25
N ASP A 98 2.18 -23.01 -49.80
CA ASP A 98 3.52 -23.28 -49.29
C ASP A 98 4.39 -22.03 -49.15
N LYS A 99 4.17 -20.99 -49.97
CA LYS A 99 4.89 -19.71 -49.88
C LYS A 99 4.46 -18.88 -48.67
N MET A 100 3.20 -19.01 -48.25
CA MET A 100 2.61 -18.22 -47.16
C MET A 100 2.61 -18.97 -45.83
N LYS A 101 2.63 -20.30 -45.87
CA LYS A 101 2.58 -21.19 -44.69
C LYS A 101 3.61 -20.83 -43.61
N GLY A 102 4.85 -20.52 -44.01
CA GLY A 102 5.91 -20.11 -43.08
C GLY A 102 5.60 -18.79 -42.36
N LEU A 103 5.08 -17.80 -43.10
CA LEU A 103 4.68 -16.51 -42.53
C LEU A 103 3.50 -16.67 -41.57
N VAL A 104 2.46 -17.40 -41.97
CA VAL A 104 1.27 -17.66 -41.14
C VAL A 104 1.68 -18.33 -39.83
N THR A 105 2.50 -19.39 -39.91
CA THR A 105 3.00 -20.11 -38.73
C THR A 105 3.81 -19.20 -37.81
N GLY A 106 4.64 -18.32 -38.39
CA GLY A 106 5.41 -17.33 -37.62
C GLY A 106 4.53 -16.33 -36.88
N LEU A 107 3.49 -15.81 -37.54
CA LEU A 107 2.54 -14.89 -36.92
C LEU A 107 1.73 -15.57 -35.80
N GLU A 108 1.32 -16.82 -35.99
CA GLU A 108 0.65 -17.62 -34.95
C GLU A 108 1.58 -17.92 -33.76
N ALA A 109 2.87 -18.17 -34.00
CA ALA A 109 3.86 -18.33 -32.94
C ALA A 109 4.05 -17.03 -32.16
N THR A 110 4.13 -15.88 -32.84
CA THR A 110 4.20 -14.55 -32.20
C THR A 110 2.95 -14.27 -31.36
N GLY A 111 1.77 -14.63 -31.85
CA GLY A 111 0.53 -14.49 -31.08
C GLY A 111 0.53 -15.31 -29.79
N ARG A 112 1.00 -16.57 -29.85
CA ARG A 112 1.16 -17.42 -28.67
C ARG A 112 2.20 -16.91 -27.69
N GLU A 113 3.32 -16.37 -28.17
CA GLU A 113 4.33 -15.76 -27.30
C GLU A 113 3.77 -14.52 -26.60
N LEU A 114 2.99 -13.70 -27.29
CA LEU A 114 2.33 -12.54 -26.69
C LEU A 114 1.38 -12.94 -25.56
N GLU A 115 0.60 -14.01 -25.76
CA GLU A 115 -0.28 -14.56 -24.71
C GLU A 115 0.52 -15.11 -23.51
N SER A 116 1.63 -15.80 -23.77
CA SER A 116 2.56 -16.27 -22.72
C SER A 116 3.16 -15.11 -21.92
N VAL A 117 3.53 -14.00 -22.58
CA VAL A 117 4.00 -12.77 -21.92
C VAL A 117 2.93 -12.21 -20.99
N PHE A 118 1.67 -12.10 -21.45
CA PHE A 118 0.57 -11.64 -20.58
C PHE A 118 0.43 -12.52 -19.33
N GLN A 119 0.44 -13.85 -19.49
CA GLN A 119 0.32 -14.78 -18.36
C GLN A 119 1.46 -14.62 -17.34
N ARG A 120 2.71 -14.43 -17.80
CA ARG A 120 3.87 -14.17 -16.93
C ARG A 120 3.73 -12.88 -16.12
N HIS A 121 2.97 -11.91 -16.63
CA HIS A 121 2.65 -10.66 -15.95
C HIS A 121 1.30 -10.69 -15.21
N GLY A 122 0.72 -11.88 -15.00
CA GLY A 122 -0.53 -12.05 -14.25
C GLY A 122 -1.79 -11.63 -15.01
N ILE A 123 -1.69 -11.38 -16.32
CA ILE A 123 -2.80 -11.01 -17.18
C ILE A 123 -3.33 -12.27 -17.84
N THR A 124 -4.56 -12.64 -17.51
CA THR A 124 -5.21 -13.84 -18.02
C THR A 124 -6.48 -13.50 -18.79
N LYS A 125 -6.78 -14.29 -19.82
CA LYS A 125 -7.99 -14.14 -20.61
C LYS A 125 -9.20 -14.61 -19.81
N ILE A 126 -10.23 -13.79 -19.74
CA ILE A 126 -11.52 -14.17 -19.14
C ILE A 126 -12.33 -14.95 -20.18
N ALA A 127 -12.78 -16.15 -19.82
CA ALA A 127 -13.69 -16.92 -20.65
C ALA A 127 -15.08 -16.29 -20.58
N ALA A 128 -15.55 -15.70 -21.68
CA ALA A 128 -16.87 -15.05 -21.74
C ALA A 128 -17.90 -15.86 -22.53
N GLU A 129 -17.46 -16.74 -23.44
CA GLU A 129 -18.37 -17.48 -24.31
C GLU A 129 -19.08 -18.60 -23.52
N GLY A 130 -20.41 -18.51 -23.43
CA GLY A 130 -21.25 -19.48 -22.71
C GLY A 130 -21.30 -19.32 -21.18
N GLN A 131 -20.65 -18.30 -20.61
CA GLN A 131 -20.72 -18.00 -19.18
C GLN A 131 -21.88 -17.05 -18.86
N MET A 132 -22.42 -17.14 -17.64
CA MET A 132 -23.39 -16.16 -17.15
C MET A 132 -22.68 -14.82 -16.93
N LEU A 133 -23.29 -13.71 -17.34
CA LEU A 133 -22.69 -12.38 -17.20
C LEU A 133 -22.45 -12.05 -15.72
N ASP A 134 -21.18 -11.96 -15.32
CA ASP A 134 -20.76 -11.35 -14.06
C ASP A 134 -20.30 -9.91 -14.34
N PRO A 135 -20.95 -8.88 -13.78
CA PRO A 135 -20.59 -7.48 -14.01
C PRO A 135 -19.36 -7.00 -13.21
N ASN A 136 -18.76 -7.84 -12.37
CA ASN A 136 -17.59 -7.49 -11.54
C ASN A 136 -16.26 -8.00 -12.12
#